data_AF-A0AAW6ITY0-F1
#
_entry.id   AF-A0AAW6ITY0-F1
#
_cell.length_a   1.000
_cell.length_b   1.000
_cell.length_c   1.000
_cell.angle_alpha   90.00
_cell.angle_beta   90.00
_cell.angle_gamma   90.00
#
_symmetry.space_group_name_H-M   'P 1'
#
loop_
_entity.id
_entity.type
_entity.pdbx_description
1 polymer ?
#
loop_
_entity_poly.entity_id
_entity_poly.type
_entity_poly.pdbx_seq_one_letter_code
_entity_poly.pdbx_strand_id
1 'polypeptide(L)'
;MGTFFGLIAILFAVLQIILFFKIWGMTNDIREIKEKYLSSTDPKKSVSPAQPTEFNVGELVVHIKTNKQMRIKEITEDGKYSCYTGGGASHEGDFTAAEIKRFNS
;
A
#
# COMPACT_ATOMS: atom_id res chain seq x y z
N MET A 1 -40.45 -35.91 -26.23
CA MET A 1 -39.80 -35.33 -25.03
C MET A 1 -38.29 -35.17 -25.21
N GLY A 2 -37.52 -36.20 -25.58
CA GLY A 2 -36.05 -36.10 -25.65
C GLY A 2 -35.46 -35.09 -26.64
N THR A 3 -36.07 -34.92 -27.82
CA THR A 3 -35.62 -33.95 -28.84
C THR A 3 -35.76 -32.48 -28.41
N PHE A 4 -36.77 -32.16 -27.61
CA PHE A 4 -36.98 -30.81 -27.07
C PHE A 4 -35.91 -30.44 -26.04
N PHE A 5 -35.62 -31.36 -25.11
CA PHE A 5 -34.52 -31.18 -24.15
C PHE A 5 -33.16 -31.10 -24.83
N GLY A 6 -32.94 -31.84 -25.93
CA GLY A 6 -31.72 -31.76 -26.73
C GLY A 6 -31.49 -30.37 -27.36
N LEU A 7 -32.53 -29.76 -27.92
CA LEU A 7 -32.46 -28.41 -28.49
C LEU A 7 -32.14 -27.36 -27.42
N ILE A 8 -32.77 -27.47 -26.25
CA ILE A 8 -32.53 -26.57 -25.11
C ILE A 8 -31.09 -26.74 -24.60
N ALA A 9 -30.59 -27.97 -24.49
CA ALA A 9 -29.22 -28.23 -24.06
C ALA A 9 -28.18 -27.64 -25.03
N ILE A 10 -28.41 -27.72 -26.33
CA ILE A 10 -27.52 -27.12 -27.36
C ILE A 10 -27.54 -25.59 -27.25
N LEU A 11 -28.72 -24.98 -27.15
CA LEU A 11 -28.85 -23.54 -26.99
C LEU A 11 -28.15 -23.05 -25.71
N PHE A 12 -28.31 -23.79 -24.61
CA PHE A 12 -27.65 -23.49 -23.35
C PHE A 12 -26.13 -23.65 -23.46
N ALA A 13 -25.64 -24.69 -24.13
CA ALA A 13 -24.20 -24.89 -24.34
C ALA A 13 -23.55 -23.72 -25.10
N VAL A 14 -24.17 -23.25 -26.18
CA VAL A 14 -23.67 -22.10 -26.95
C VAL A 14 -23.72 -20.82 -26.10
N LEU A 15 -24.80 -20.61 -25.36
CA LEU A 15 -24.94 -19.46 -24.47
C LEU A 15 -23.87 -19.46 -23.37
N GLN A 16 -23.59 -20.61 -22.77
CA GLN A 16 -22.54 -20.76 -21.75
C GLN A 16 -21.15 -20.43 -22.31
N ILE A 17 -20.80 -20.90 -23.52
CA ILE A 17 -19.52 -20.58 -24.16
C ILE A 17 -19.35 -19.05 -24.29
N ILE A 18 -20.38 -18.33 -24.75
CA ILE A 18 -20.34 -16.86 -24.88
C ILE A 18 -20.20 -16.19 -23.50
N LEU A 19 -20.92 -16.68 -22.49
CA LEU A 19 -20.82 -16.19 -21.11
C LEU A 19 -19.42 -16.43 -20.51
N PHE A 20 -18.77 -17.56 -20.80
CA PHE A 20 -17.39 -17.82 -20.38
C PHE A 20 -16.41 -16.82 -21.00
N PHE A 21 -16.50 -16.56 -22.32
CA PHE A 21 -15.69 -15.53 -22.97
C PHE A 21 -15.96 -14.13 -22.39
N LYS A 22 -17.22 -13.81 -22.08
CA LYS A 22 -17.61 -12.55 -21.44
C LYS A 22 -16.97 -12.38 -20.05
N ILE A 23 -17.03 -13.41 -19.20
CA ILE A 23 -16.43 -13.41 -17.85
C ILE A 23 -14.90 -13.36 -17.92
N TRP A 24 -14.30 -14.04 -18.90
CA TRP A 24 -12.85 -14.07 -19.09
C TRP A 24 -12.31 -12.70 -19.49
N GLY A 25 -13.00 -11.99 -20.39
CA GLY A 25 -12.68 -10.61 -20.75
C GLY A 25 -12.83 -9.63 -19.57
N MET A 26 -13.93 -9.72 -18.81
CA MET A 26 -14.14 -8.87 -17.63
C MET A 26 -13.10 -9.11 -16.53
N THR A 27 -12.73 -10.37 -16.32
CA THR A 27 -11.74 -10.73 -15.29
C THR A 27 -10.32 -10.36 -15.71
N ASN A 28 -10.00 -10.37 -17.02
CA ASN A 28 -8.72 -9.90 -17.54
C ASN A 28 -8.54 -8.39 -17.35
N ASP A 29 -9.59 -7.59 -17.58
CA ASP A 29 -9.60 -6.14 -17.36
C ASP A 29 -9.39 -5.78 -15.88
N ILE A 30 -10.09 -6.49 -14.98
CA ILE A 30 -9.89 -6.35 -13.52
C ILE A 30 -8.45 -6.72 -13.10
N ARG A 31 -7.82 -7.70 -13.75
CA ARG A 31 -6.43 -8.08 -13.49
C ARG A 31 -5.46 -6.97 -13.90
N GLU A 32 -5.70 -6.29 -15.01
CA GLU A 32 -4.87 -5.16 -15.47
C GLU A 32 -4.99 -3.95 -14.54
N ILE A 33 -6.21 -3.63 -14.10
CA ILE A 33 -6.46 -2.59 -13.09
C ILE A 33 -5.78 -2.99 -11.77
N LYS A 34 -5.99 -4.22 -11.32
CA LYS A 34 -5.33 -4.73 -10.10
C LYS A 34 -3.81 -4.64 -10.20
N GLU A 35 -3.21 -4.92 -11.35
CA GLU A 35 -1.77 -4.76 -11.56
C GLU A 35 -1.37 -3.28 -11.54
N LYS A 36 -2.04 -2.37 -12.24
CA LYS A 36 -1.70 -0.94 -12.18
C LYS A 36 -1.83 -0.33 -10.77
N TYR A 37 -2.85 -0.72 -10.01
CA TYR A 37 -3.12 -0.15 -8.68
C TYR A 37 -2.46 -0.92 -7.52
N LEU A 38 -2.25 -2.24 -7.62
CA LEU A 38 -1.50 -3.03 -6.63
C LEU A 38 -0.02 -3.21 -6.96
N SER A 39 0.44 -3.04 -8.21
CA SER A 39 1.89 -2.80 -8.44
C SER A 39 2.31 -1.41 -7.96
N SER A 40 1.35 -0.52 -7.70
CA SER A 40 1.56 0.70 -6.89
C SER A 40 1.48 0.42 -5.38
N THR A 41 1.00 -0.76 -4.97
CA THR A 41 0.81 -1.16 -3.56
C THR A 41 1.21 -2.63 -3.37
N ASP A 42 2.45 -2.96 -3.71
CA ASP A 42 3.13 -4.07 -3.07
C ASP A 42 3.59 -3.55 -1.69
N PRO A 43 3.06 -4.04 -0.56
CA PRO A 43 3.77 -3.94 0.72
C PRO A 43 5.05 -4.82 0.75
N LYS A 44 5.49 -5.37 -0.40
CA LYS A 44 6.82 -5.96 -0.56
C LYS A 44 7.69 -5.12 -1.50
N LYS A 45 8.18 -4.00 -0.95
CA LYS A 45 9.47 -3.40 -1.29
C LYS A 45 9.58 -2.70 -2.67
N SER A 46 9.02 -1.50 -2.73
CA SER A 46 9.58 -0.37 -3.51
C SER A 46 9.24 0.91 -2.71
N VAL A 47 10.09 1.44 -1.82
CA VAL A 47 11.37 2.10 -2.13
C VAL A 47 11.41 2.54 -3.59
N SER A 48 10.64 3.59 -3.91
CA SER A 48 10.97 4.45 -5.04
C SER A 48 12.27 5.20 -4.72
N PRO A 49 13.11 5.45 -5.74
CA PRO A 49 14.50 5.85 -5.55
C PRO A 49 14.62 7.37 -5.37
N ALA A 50 14.46 7.84 -4.14
CA ALA A 50 14.93 9.18 -3.73
C ALA A 50 15.15 9.24 -2.22
N GLN A 51 16.42 9.03 -1.84
CA GLN A 51 17.04 9.19 -0.52
C GLN A 51 16.80 8.12 0.56
N PRO A 52 17.89 7.70 1.25
CA PRO A 52 17.84 6.71 2.30
C PRO A 52 17.02 7.26 3.47
N THR A 53 15.90 6.64 3.80
CA THR A 53 15.21 6.90 5.05
C THR A 53 16.09 6.39 6.19
N GLU A 54 16.87 7.29 6.78
CA GLU A 54 17.82 6.99 7.86
C GLU A 54 17.14 6.47 9.14
N PHE A 55 15.81 6.59 9.26
CA PHE A 55 15.03 6.28 10.46
C PHE A 55 13.73 5.54 10.15
N ASN A 56 13.34 4.59 11.02
CA ASN A 56 12.09 3.82 10.89
C ASN A 56 10.97 4.36 11.80
N VAL A 57 9.70 4.15 11.40
CA VAL A 57 8.55 4.43 12.27
C VAL A 57 8.64 3.58 13.53
N GLY A 58 8.45 4.22 14.68
CA GLY A 58 8.59 3.61 16.00
C GLY A 58 9.98 3.72 16.61
N GLU A 59 10.98 4.21 15.87
CA GLU A 59 12.35 4.43 16.37
C GLU A 59 12.43 5.66 17.29
N LEU A 60 13.27 5.57 18.32
CA LEU A 60 13.57 6.66 19.24
C LEU A 60 14.69 7.54 18.66
N VAL A 61 14.35 8.78 18.40
CA VAL A 61 15.24 9.81 17.84
C VAL A 61 15.37 10.97 18.80
N VAL A 62 16.44 11.74 18.67
CA VAL A 62 16.69 12.94 19.46
C VAL A 62 16.74 14.13 18.54
N HIS A 63 16.00 15.18 18.86
CA HIS A 63 16.09 16.44 18.13
C HIS A 63 17.42 17.12 18.45
N ILE A 64 18.22 17.46 17.43
CA ILE A 64 19.61 17.91 17.57
C ILE A 64 19.69 19.25 18.31
N LYS A 65 18.75 20.17 18.05
CA LYS A 65 18.75 21.52 18.66
C LYS A 65 18.33 21.50 20.12
N THR A 66 17.35 20.68 20.49
CA THR A 66 16.77 20.67 21.83
C THR A 66 17.25 19.51 22.71
N ASN A 67 18.01 18.56 22.15
CA ASN A 67 18.40 17.29 22.79
C ASN A 67 17.21 16.53 23.43
N LYS A 68 16.00 16.74 22.90
CA LYS A 68 14.79 16.10 23.40
C LYS A 68 14.58 14.77 22.68
N GLN A 69 14.43 13.70 23.45
CA GLN A 69 14.11 12.36 22.93
C GLN A 69 12.64 12.30 22.51
N MET A 70 12.38 11.77 21.32
CA MET A 70 11.07 11.66 20.71
C MET A 70 10.97 10.34 19.94
N ARG A 71 9.75 9.93 19.60
CA ARG A 71 9.47 8.72 18.81
C ARG A 71 8.78 9.10 17.51
N ILE A 72 9.26 8.55 16.40
CA ILE A 72 8.62 8.73 15.09
C ILE A 72 7.33 7.91 15.07
N LYS A 73 6.18 8.56 14.88
CA LYS A 73 4.88 7.88 14.81
C LYS A 73 4.43 7.66 13.36
N GLU A 74 4.74 8.62 12.50
CA GLU A 74 4.36 8.62 11.09
C GLU A 74 5.34 9.48 10.28
N ILE A 75 5.39 9.22 8.98
CA ILE A 75 6.16 9.97 8.00
C ILE A 75 5.14 10.65 7.10
N THR A 76 5.14 11.98 7.08
CA THR A 76 4.24 12.79 6.24
C THR A 76 4.60 12.62 4.77
N GLU A 77 3.65 12.83 3.86
CA GLU A 77 3.87 12.77 2.40
C GLU A 77 4.98 13.74 1.93
N ASP A 78 5.21 14.82 2.67
CA ASP A 78 6.31 15.79 2.46
C ASP A 78 7.71 15.27 2.87
N GLY A 79 7.82 14.03 3.36
CA GLY A 79 9.08 13.43 3.82
C GLY A 79 9.55 13.88 5.21
N LYS A 80 8.66 14.51 5.99
CA LYS A 80 8.93 14.91 7.38
C LYS A 80 8.54 13.81 8.37
N TYR A 81 9.23 13.76 9.49
CA TYR A 81 9.02 12.81 10.58
C TYR A 81 8.17 13.44 11.68
N SER A 82 6.95 12.96 11.85
CA SER A 82 6.06 13.40 12.92
C SER A 82 6.45 12.71 14.23
N CYS A 83 6.98 13.50 15.15
CA CYS A 83 7.60 13.02 16.37
C CYS A 83 6.70 13.27 17.59
N TYR A 84 6.64 12.27 18.48
CA TYR A 84 5.81 12.28 19.68
C TYR A 84 6.63 11.92 20.93
N THR A 85 6.21 12.44 22.08
CA THR A 85 6.81 12.19 23.40
C THR A 85 5.81 11.55 24.36
N GLY A 86 6.29 11.09 25.51
CA GLY A 86 5.43 10.49 26.55
C GLY A 86 4.72 9.21 26.11
N GLY A 87 5.36 8.38 25.27
CA GLY A 87 4.76 7.13 24.77
C GLY A 87 3.77 7.31 23.60
N GLY A 88 3.71 8.50 22.98
CA GLY A 88 2.80 8.78 21.87
C GLY A 88 1.62 9.69 22.23
N ALA A 89 1.61 10.22 23.45
CA ALA A 89 0.54 11.08 23.97
C ALA A 89 0.69 12.55 23.59
N SER A 90 1.91 13.04 23.36
CA SER A 90 2.18 14.45 23.06
C SER A 90 2.86 14.60 21.71
N HIS A 91 2.26 15.38 20.81
CA HIS A 91 2.85 15.74 19.51
C HIS A 91 3.88 16.85 19.71
N GLU A 92 5.12 16.62 19.27
CA GLU A 92 6.18 17.62 19.35
C GLU A 92 6.29 18.45 18.08
N GLY A 93 6.09 17.82 16.92
CA GLY A 93 6.20 18.47 15.62
C GLY A 93 6.71 17.55 14.52
N ASP A 94 6.70 18.09 13.30
CA ASP A 94 7.26 17.52 12.09
C ASP A 94 8.73 17.97 11.90
N PHE A 95 9.66 17.01 11.86
CA PHE A 95 11.09 17.28 11.74
C PHE A 95 11.69 16.66 10.47
N THR A 96 12.76 17.24 9.94
CA THR A 96 13.51 16.66 8.81
C THR A 96 14.64 15.75 9.30
N ALA A 97 15.16 14.86 8.43
CA ALA A 97 16.26 13.95 8.78
C ALA A 97 17.51 14.68 9.29
N ALA A 98 17.77 15.90 8.79
CA ALA A 98 18.91 16.72 9.21
C ALA A 98 18.75 17.33 10.62
N GLU A 99 17.54 17.30 11.19
CA GLU A 99 17.25 17.88 12.49
C GLU A 99 17.16 16.85 13.62
N ILE A 100 17.16 15.57 13.27
CA ILE A 100 17.03 14.45 14.21
C ILE A 100 18.25 13.52 14.10
N LYS A 101 18.66 12.94 15.23
CA LYS A 101 19.72 11.93 15.30
C LYS A 101 19.21 10.67 16.01
N ARG A 102 19.83 9.51 15.78
CA ARG A 102 19.50 8.30 16.54
C ARG A 102 19.87 8.50 18.00
N PHE A 103 19.02 8.04 18.90
CA PHE A 103 19.34 8.07 20.34
C PHE A 103 20.59 7.26 20.69
N ASN A 104 20.87 6.21 19.91
CA ASN A 104 22.00 5.30 20.12
C ASN A 104 23.25 5.64 19.29
N SER A 105 23.33 6.85 18.72
CA SER A 105 24.47 7.31 17.91
C SER A 105 25.31 8.37 18.60
#